data_AF-K3WWD6-F1
#
_entry.id   AF-K3WWD6-F1
#
_cell.length_a   1.000
_cell.length_b   1.000
_cell.length_c   1.000
_cell.angle_alpha   90.00
_cell.angle_beta   90.00
_cell.angle_gamma   90.00
#
_symmetry.space_group_name_H-M   'P 1'
#
loop_
_entity.id
_entity.type
_entity.pdbx_description
1 polymer ?
#
loop_
_entity_poly.entity_id
_entity_poly.type
_entity_poly.pdbx_seq_one_letter_code
_entity_poly.pdbx_strand_id
1 'polypeptide(L)'
;MQEVLASGKKGDALAAVAKDVFAKLGRPSGAVVVEAVTAAAEDVAKASANWIALTAYGELLKLALEGTDKMNQLKALYALQVFLNDHDFPKGLLEKCFMALYSLDIVEDAAFFEYKYDVDSDVPGRMKAIIQTSTWLTWLETPEDESDEEDDE
;
A
#
# COMPACT_ATOMS: atom_id res chain seq x y z
N MET A 1 15.42 -3.17 7.70
CA MET A 1 14.71 -1.87 7.62
C MET A 1 15.37 -0.75 8.41
N GLN A 2 15.85 -0.98 9.64
CA GLN A 2 16.52 0.08 10.43
C GLN A 2 17.67 0.78 9.67
N GLU A 3 18.59 0.02 9.05
CA GLU A 3 19.70 0.59 8.26
C GLU A 3 19.22 1.45 7.08
N VAL A 4 18.15 1.02 6.41
CA VAL A 4 17.56 1.74 5.27
C VAL A 4 17.00 3.08 5.72
N LEU A 5 16.17 3.07 6.77
CA LEU A 5 15.47 4.26 7.26
C LEU A 5 16.40 5.22 8.02
N ALA A 6 17.45 4.71 8.65
CA ALA A 6 18.48 5.53 9.30
C ALA A 6 19.26 6.42 8.32
N SER A 7 19.19 6.14 7.01
CA SER A 7 19.79 7.01 5.98
C SER A 7 19.16 8.41 5.90
N GLY A 8 17.92 8.58 6.39
CA GLY A 8 17.15 9.83 6.29
C GLY A 8 16.77 10.23 4.85
N LYS A 9 17.07 9.40 3.86
CA LYS A 9 16.78 9.65 2.45
C LYS A 9 15.31 9.36 2.13
N LYS A 10 14.86 9.86 0.97
CA LYS A 10 13.54 9.61 0.38
C LYS A 10 13.67 9.36 -1.13
N GLY A 11 12.61 8.82 -1.74
CA GLY A 11 12.53 8.47 -3.16
C GLY A 11 13.67 7.58 -3.63
N ASP A 12 14.16 7.83 -4.85
CA ASP A 12 15.20 7.03 -5.50
C ASP A 12 16.43 6.82 -4.62
N ALA A 13 16.83 7.85 -3.86
CA ALA A 13 18.00 7.79 -3.01
C ALA A 13 17.82 6.82 -1.83
N LEU A 14 16.59 6.67 -1.33
CA LEU A 14 16.24 5.68 -0.31
C LEU A 14 16.16 4.28 -0.92
N ALA A 15 15.53 4.14 -2.09
CA ALA A 15 15.44 2.87 -2.79
C ALA A 15 16.82 2.31 -3.17
N ALA A 16 17.77 3.16 -3.56
CA ALA A 16 19.15 2.77 -3.79
C ALA A 16 19.82 2.18 -2.53
N VAL A 17 19.65 2.83 -1.38
CA VAL A 17 20.15 2.29 -0.09
C VAL A 17 19.49 0.96 0.23
N ALA A 18 18.16 0.87 0.06
CA ALA A 18 17.41 -0.33 0.32
C ALA A 18 17.85 -1.51 -0.56
N LYS A 19 18.13 -1.25 -1.85
CA LYS A 19 18.62 -2.26 -2.79
C LYS A 19 19.92 -2.89 -2.31
N ASP A 20 20.86 -2.08 -1.85
CA ASP A 20 22.15 -2.56 -1.32
C ASP A 20 21.96 -3.37 -0.03
N VAL A 21 21.06 -2.95 0.85
CA VAL A 21 20.75 -3.65 2.10
C VAL A 21 20.04 -4.98 1.83
N PHE A 22 19.04 -4.99 0.94
CA PHE A 22 18.27 -6.18 0.59
C PHE A 22 19.14 -7.23 -0.11
N ALA A 23 20.12 -6.81 -0.92
CA ALA A 23 21.08 -7.72 -1.54
C ALA A 23 21.97 -8.44 -0.50
N LYS A 24 22.28 -7.78 0.62
CA LYS A 24 23.14 -8.33 1.69
C LYS A 24 22.37 -9.17 2.70
N LEU A 25 21.18 -8.71 3.09
CA LEU A 25 20.43 -9.25 4.22
C LEU A 25 19.16 -10.00 3.83
N GLY A 26 18.83 -10.02 2.54
CA GLY A 26 17.56 -10.52 2.03
C GLY A 26 16.49 -9.43 1.97
N ARG A 27 15.57 -9.57 1.01
CA ARG A 27 14.41 -8.69 0.86
C ARG A 27 13.39 -8.99 1.98
N PRO A 28 13.01 -8.00 2.81
CA PRO A 28 11.94 -8.15 3.80
C PRO A 28 10.57 -8.41 3.14
N SER A 29 9.62 -8.94 3.90
CA SER A 29 8.23 -9.02 3.44
C SER A 29 7.63 -7.62 3.30
N GLY A 30 6.58 -7.52 2.49
CA GLY A 30 5.80 -6.31 2.27
C GLY A 30 5.28 -5.71 3.58
N ALA A 31 4.73 -6.54 4.46
CA ALA A 31 4.27 -6.14 5.79
C ALA A 31 5.38 -5.47 6.60
N VAL A 32 6.57 -6.06 6.66
CA VAL A 32 7.72 -5.50 7.41
C VAL A 32 8.14 -4.15 6.84
N VAL A 33 8.07 -3.97 5.52
CA VAL A 33 8.38 -2.67 4.90
C VAL A 33 7.31 -1.64 5.24
N VAL A 34 6.03 -1.97 5.12
CA VAL A 34 4.92 -1.06 5.45
C VAL A 34 4.96 -0.66 6.91
N GLU A 35 5.06 -1.60 7.85
CA GLU A 35 5.16 -1.32 9.29
C GLU A 35 6.32 -0.37 9.61
N ALA A 36 7.49 -0.63 9.03
CA ALA A 36 8.67 0.20 9.29
C ALA A 36 8.51 1.61 8.70
N VAL A 37 7.92 1.74 7.51
CA VAL A 37 7.70 3.03 6.85
C VAL A 37 6.62 3.83 7.54
N THR A 38 5.48 3.23 7.89
CA THR A 38 4.39 3.93 8.59
C THR A 38 4.82 4.37 9.98
N ALA A 39 5.61 3.57 10.70
CA ALA A 39 6.23 4.00 11.96
C ALA A 39 7.22 5.15 11.77
N ALA A 40 8.06 5.13 10.73
CA ALA A 40 9.01 6.22 10.46
C ALA A 40 8.33 7.51 9.95
N ALA A 41 7.16 7.39 9.34
CA ALA A 41 6.38 8.48 8.76
C ALA A 41 5.08 8.76 9.53
N GLU A 42 4.99 8.36 10.80
CA GLU A 42 3.73 8.24 11.57
C GLU A 42 2.85 9.49 11.45
N ASP A 43 3.42 10.68 11.67
CA ASP A 43 2.67 11.94 11.62
C ASP A 43 2.04 12.22 10.25
N VAL A 44 2.70 11.82 9.17
CA VAL A 44 2.17 11.97 7.81
C VAL A 44 1.21 10.82 7.50
N ALA A 45 1.56 9.60 7.89
CA ALA A 45 0.83 8.37 7.58
C ALA A 45 -0.52 8.28 8.29
N LYS A 46 -0.66 8.85 9.49
CA LYS A 46 -1.95 8.96 10.20
C LYS A 46 -2.84 10.10 9.70
N ALA A 47 -2.37 10.95 8.79
CA ALA A 47 -3.09 12.13 8.33
C ALA A 47 -3.35 12.15 6.81
N SER A 48 -2.52 11.47 6.01
CA SER A 48 -2.57 11.53 4.54
C SER A 48 -1.88 10.33 3.90
N ALA A 49 -2.15 10.09 2.61
CA ALA A 49 -1.44 9.09 1.80
C ALA A 49 -0.11 9.61 1.23
N ASN A 50 0.30 10.86 1.53
CA ASN A 50 1.45 11.50 0.90
C ASN A 50 2.79 10.81 1.19
N TRP A 51 2.87 9.97 2.22
CA TRP A 51 4.05 9.15 2.49
C TRP A 51 4.29 8.09 1.40
N ILE A 52 3.26 7.71 0.65
CA ILE A 52 3.30 6.72 -0.45
C ILE A 52 3.84 7.34 -1.75
N ALA A 53 3.88 8.68 -1.87
CA ALA A 53 4.41 9.34 -3.05
C ALA A 53 5.82 8.85 -3.39
N LEU A 54 6.16 8.77 -4.68
CA LEU A 54 7.48 8.32 -5.15
C LEU A 54 8.61 9.20 -4.58
N THR A 55 8.38 10.50 -4.42
CA THR A 55 9.34 11.43 -3.78
C THR A 55 9.49 11.23 -2.26
N ALA A 56 8.62 10.42 -1.65
CA ALA A 56 8.64 10.04 -0.24
C ALA A 56 9.11 8.58 -0.07
N TYR A 57 8.22 7.64 0.26
CA TYR A 57 8.55 6.23 0.45
C TYR A 57 8.07 5.32 -0.68
N GLY A 58 7.40 5.88 -1.70
CA GLY A 58 6.86 5.10 -2.84
C GLY A 58 7.91 4.23 -3.53
N GLU A 59 9.09 4.76 -3.84
CA GLU A 59 10.17 3.99 -4.48
C GLU A 59 10.67 2.82 -3.62
N LEU A 60 10.68 2.97 -2.29
CA LEU A 60 11.02 1.89 -1.38
C LEU A 60 9.92 0.82 -1.35
N LEU A 61 8.65 1.24 -1.39
CA LEU A 61 7.51 0.33 -1.43
C LEU A 61 7.49 -0.46 -2.75
N LYS A 62 7.70 0.20 -3.90
CA LYS A 62 7.84 -0.45 -5.22
C LYS A 62 8.93 -1.51 -5.18
N LEU A 63 10.13 -1.16 -4.73
CA LEU A 63 11.25 -2.11 -4.62
C LEU A 63 10.91 -3.35 -3.77
N ALA A 64 10.06 -3.20 -2.75
CA ALA A 64 9.70 -4.26 -1.83
C ALA A 64 8.53 -5.13 -2.29
N LEU A 65 7.58 -4.57 -3.06
CA LEU A 65 6.26 -5.16 -3.33
C LEU A 65 6.00 -5.47 -4.80
N GLU A 66 6.49 -4.64 -5.71
CA GLU A 66 6.24 -4.76 -7.15
C GLU A 66 6.78 -6.11 -7.67
N GLY A 67 5.92 -6.86 -8.37
CA GLY A 67 6.23 -8.18 -8.90
C GLY A 67 6.49 -9.27 -7.84
N THR A 68 6.14 -9.03 -6.57
CA THR A 68 6.14 -10.07 -5.53
C THR A 68 4.82 -10.84 -5.53
N ASP A 69 4.79 -11.98 -4.85
CA ASP A 69 3.57 -12.78 -4.80
C ASP A 69 2.41 -12.04 -4.13
N LYS A 70 1.19 -12.34 -4.60
CA LYS A 70 -0.06 -11.77 -4.10
C LYS A 70 -0.20 -11.82 -2.58
N MET A 71 0.26 -12.89 -1.93
CA MET A 71 0.13 -13.06 -0.49
C MET A 71 1.06 -12.10 0.28
N ASN A 72 2.25 -11.82 -0.26
CA ASN A 72 3.15 -10.81 0.28
C ASN A 72 2.55 -9.39 0.19
N GLN A 73 1.93 -9.06 -0.95
CA GLN A 73 1.24 -7.79 -1.14
C GLN A 73 -0.01 -7.66 -0.25
N LEU A 74 -0.81 -8.72 -0.12
CA LEU A 74 -1.97 -8.76 0.79
C LEU A 74 -1.55 -8.47 2.24
N LYS A 75 -0.47 -9.08 2.71
CA LYS A 75 0.07 -8.84 4.06
C LYS A 75 0.49 -7.39 4.26
N ALA A 76 0.95 -6.69 3.22
CA ALA A 76 1.24 -5.27 3.28
C ALA A 76 -0.03 -4.41 3.43
N LEU A 77 -1.13 -4.79 2.75
CA LEU A 77 -2.45 -4.16 2.94
C LEU A 77 -2.97 -4.36 4.37
N TYR A 78 -2.79 -5.55 4.93
CA TYR A 78 -3.13 -5.82 6.34
C TYR A 78 -2.28 -5.03 7.33
N ALA A 79 -0.97 -4.90 7.10
CA ALA A 79 -0.11 -4.06 7.92
C ALA A 79 -0.58 -2.59 7.93
N LEU A 80 -0.95 -2.06 6.76
CA LEU A 80 -1.51 -0.70 6.65
C LEU A 80 -2.86 -0.58 7.38
N GLN A 81 -3.73 -1.58 7.26
CA GLN A 81 -5.00 -1.63 8.00
C GLN A 81 -4.77 -1.58 9.51
N VAL A 82 -3.85 -2.38 10.04
CA VAL A 82 -3.54 -2.40 11.48
C VAL A 82 -3.01 -1.06 11.94
N PHE A 83 -2.09 -0.46 11.19
CA PHE A 83 -1.59 0.88 11.48
C PHE A 83 -2.72 1.92 11.56
N LEU A 84 -3.64 1.95 10.58
CA LEU A 84 -4.75 2.90 10.60
C LEU A 84 -5.81 2.57 11.66
N ASN A 85 -5.96 1.30 12.04
CA ASN A 85 -6.80 0.90 13.15
C ASN A 85 -6.31 1.51 14.47
N ASP A 86 -5.00 1.52 14.70
CA ASP A 86 -4.38 2.08 15.90
C ASP A 86 -4.47 3.62 15.95
N HIS A 87 -4.85 4.24 14.83
CA HIS A 87 -5.09 5.68 14.69
C HIS A 87 -6.56 6.01 14.37
N ASP A 88 -7.48 5.14 14.79
CA ASP A 88 -8.94 5.34 14.72
C ASP A 88 -9.54 5.48 13.31
N PHE A 89 -8.87 4.98 12.27
CA PHE A 89 -9.29 5.05 10.87
C PHE A 89 -9.75 6.46 10.45
N PRO A 90 -8.81 7.41 10.25
CA PRO A 90 -9.16 8.73 9.75
C PRO A 90 -9.98 8.64 8.46
N LYS A 91 -11.05 9.45 8.36
CA LYS A 91 -12.08 9.31 7.32
C LYS A 91 -11.49 9.32 5.91
N GLY A 92 -11.80 8.27 5.12
CA GLY A 92 -11.32 8.08 3.75
C GLY A 92 -9.82 7.84 3.57
N LEU A 93 -9.01 7.80 4.64
CA LEU A 93 -7.56 7.64 4.52
C LEU A 93 -7.12 6.27 3.99
N LEU A 94 -7.71 5.16 4.45
CA LEU A 94 -7.33 3.84 3.93
C LEU A 94 -7.61 3.72 2.43
N GLU A 95 -8.80 4.19 1.99
CA GLU A 95 -9.16 4.23 0.56
C GLU A 95 -8.15 5.04 -0.26
N LYS A 96 -7.77 6.23 0.23
CA LYS A 96 -6.74 7.06 -0.43
C LYS A 96 -5.38 6.36 -0.51
N CYS A 97 -5.00 5.61 0.53
CA CYS A 97 -3.78 4.82 0.50
C CYS A 97 -3.87 3.67 -0.51
N PHE A 98 -5.01 2.97 -0.59
CA PHE A 98 -5.25 1.91 -1.57
C PHE A 98 -5.17 2.45 -3.01
N MET A 99 -5.85 3.56 -3.29
CA MET A 99 -5.75 4.28 -4.55
C MET A 99 -4.30 4.62 -4.89
N ALA A 100 -3.53 5.16 -3.94
CA ALA A 100 -2.14 5.52 -4.17
C ALA A 100 -1.23 4.30 -4.44
N LEU A 101 -1.45 3.19 -3.74
CA LEU A 101 -0.70 1.94 -3.94
C LEU A 101 -0.99 1.32 -5.32
N TYR A 102 -2.26 1.37 -5.74
CA TYR A 102 -2.69 0.92 -7.06
C TYR A 102 -2.14 1.82 -8.18
N SER A 103 -2.39 3.13 -8.12
CA SER A 103 -2.01 4.08 -9.19
C SER A 103 -0.51 4.25 -9.39
N LEU A 104 0.32 3.80 -8.45
CA LEU A 104 1.78 3.81 -8.55
C LEU A 104 2.38 2.44 -8.90
N ASP A 105 1.54 1.46 -9.23
CA ASP A 105 1.92 0.07 -9.51
C ASP A 105 2.74 -0.57 -8.37
N ILE A 106 2.41 -0.21 -7.11
CA ILE A 106 3.08 -0.79 -5.92
C ILE A 106 2.42 -2.12 -5.55
N VAL A 107 1.10 -2.21 -5.69
CA VAL A 107 0.29 -3.39 -5.38
C VAL A 107 -0.60 -3.72 -6.56
N GLU A 108 -0.65 -4.99 -6.93
CA GLU A 108 -1.46 -5.49 -8.04
C GLU A 108 -2.90 -5.77 -7.61
N ASP A 109 -3.83 -5.68 -8.57
CA ASP A 109 -5.29 -5.85 -8.38
C ASP A 109 -5.63 -7.14 -7.65
N ALA A 110 -4.90 -8.22 -7.96
CA ALA A 110 -5.09 -9.51 -7.35
C ALA A 110 -5.00 -9.46 -5.82
N ALA A 111 -4.11 -8.64 -5.26
CA ALA A 111 -3.97 -8.51 -3.81
C ALA A 111 -5.12 -7.69 -3.20
N PHE A 112 -5.64 -6.69 -3.91
CA PHE A 112 -6.82 -5.94 -3.49
C PHE A 112 -8.09 -6.80 -3.55
N PHE A 113 -8.24 -7.65 -4.56
CA PHE A 113 -9.35 -8.61 -4.63
C PHE A 113 -9.27 -9.65 -3.52
N GLU A 114 -8.08 -10.22 -3.27
CA GLU A 114 -7.89 -11.11 -2.12
C GLU A 114 -8.23 -10.39 -0.81
N TYR A 115 -7.78 -9.14 -0.66
CA TYR A 115 -8.16 -8.30 0.47
C TYR A 115 -9.66 -8.01 0.53
N LYS A 116 -10.39 -7.95 -0.58
CA LYS A 116 -11.84 -7.74 -0.56
C LYS A 116 -12.58 -8.99 -0.11
N TYR A 117 -12.17 -10.16 -0.63
CA TYR A 117 -12.87 -11.42 -0.46
C TYR A 117 -12.49 -12.22 0.78
N ASP A 118 -11.41 -11.86 1.48
CA ASP A 118 -11.02 -12.50 2.74
C ASP A 118 -11.97 -12.11 3.90
N VAL A 119 -13.15 -12.70 3.91
CA VAL A 119 -14.22 -12.44 4.90
C VAL A 119 -13.97 -13.11 6.26
N ASP A 120 -13.07 -14.09 6.31
CA ASP A 120 -12.77 -14.87 7.52
C ASP A 120 -11.54 -14.34 8.29
N SER A 121 -10.84 -13.34 7.75
CA SER A 121 -9.69 -12.68 8.38
C SER A 121 -10.01 -12.11 9.77
N ASP A 122 -9.14 -12.39 10.74
CA ASP A 122 -9.21 -11.86 12.11
C ASP A 122 -8.33 -10.61 12.32
N VAL A 123 -7.81 -10.02 11.24
CA VAL A 123 -6.93 -8.83 11.30
C VAL A 123 -7.67 -7.65 11.96
N PRO A 124 -7.06 -6.98 12.97
CA PRO A 124 -7.70 -5.86 13.66
C PRO A 124 -8.21 -4.77 12.73
N GLY A 125 -9.41 -4.25 13.00
CA GLY A 125 -10.00 -3.16 12.22
C GLY A 125 -10.72 -3.55 10.92
N ARG A 126 -10.80 -4.85 10.60
CA ARG A 126 -11.31 -5.39 9.33
C ARG A 126 -12.64 -4.78 8.87
N MET A 127 -13.65 -4.77 9.74
CA MET A 127 -14.98 -4.24 9.42
C MET A 127 -14.93 -2.76 9.00
N LYS A 128 -14.22 -1.92 9.76
CA LYS A 128 -14.08 -0.49 9.45
C LYS A 128 -13.31 -0.28 8.15
N ALA A 129 -12.26 -1.08 7.96
CA ALA A 129 -11.43 -1.04 6.77
C ALA A 129 -12.24 -1.36 5.49
N ILE A 130 -12.99 -2.47 5.50
CA ILE A 130 -13.88 -2.85 4.40
C ILE A 130 -14.92 -1.77 4.11
N ILE A 131 -15.57 -1.21 5.13
CA ILE A 131 -16.53 -0.12 4.96
C ILE A 131 -15.88 1.10 4.30
N GLN A 132 -14.65 1.42 4.69
CA GLN A 132 -13.93 2.59 4.18
C GLN A 132 -13.47 2.42 2.73
N THR A 133 -13.17 1.20 2.30
CA THR A 133 -12.61 0.91 0.96
C THR A 133 -13.62 0.31 -0.01
N SER A 134 -14.84 0.00 0.43
CA SER A 134 -15.80 -0.78 -0.36
C SER A 134 -16.17 -0.13 -1.69
N THR A 135 -16.26 1.19 -1.73
CA THR A 135 -16.61 1.94 -2.95
C THR A 135 -15.50 1.78 -3.97
N TRP A 136 -14.25 2.09 -3.60
CA TRP A 136 -13.13 1.93 -4.50
C TRP A 136 -12.86 0.47 -4.90
N LEU A 137 -12.96 -0.50 -3.98
CA LEU A 137 -12.80 -1.92 -4.30
C LEU A 137 -13.91 -2.48 -5.20
N THR A 138 -15.07 -1.82 -5.26
CA THR A 138 -16.12 -2.17 -6.23
C THR A 138 -15.82 -1.59 -7.59
N TRP A 139 -15.33 -0.35 -7.65
CA TRP A 139 -14.84 0.26 -8.89
C TRP A 139 -13.63 -0.51 -9.48
N LEU A 140 -12.71 -1.00 -8.66
CA LEU A 140 -11.57 -1.78 -9.15
C LEU A 140 -11.99 -3.10 -9.81
N GLU A 141 -13.15 -3.65 -9.45
CA GLU A 141 -13.67 -4.89 -10.03
C GLU A 141 -14.53 -4.69 -11.26
N THR A 142 -15.01 -3.47 -11.51
CA THR A 142 -15.76 -3.22 -12.73
C THR A 142 -14.80 -3.33 -13.91
N PRO A 143 -15.07 -4.21 -14.89
CA PRO A 143 -14.28 -4.23 -16.12
C PRO A 143 -14.31 -2.83 -16.75
N GLU A 144 -13.20 -2.39 -17.35
CA GLU A 144 -13.10 -1.14 -18.12
C GLU A 144 -13.94 -1.17 -19.42
N ASP A 145 -15.13 -1.78 -19.41
CA ASP A 145 -16.11 -1.67 -20.50
C ASP A 145 -16.97 -0.43 -20.25
N GLU A 146 -16.51 0.74 -20.72
CA GLU A 146 -17.34 1.87 -21.20
C GLU A 146 -16.46 3.11 -21.46
N SER A 147 -15.65 3.10 -22.52
CA SER A 147 -15.23 4.33 -23.21
C SER A 147 -14.73 4.02 -24.62
N ASP A 148 -15.63 3.77 -25.57
CA ASP A 148 -15.42 4.02 -27.01
C ASP A 148 -16.71 3.84 -27.86
N GLU A 149 -17.89 4.12 -27.32
CA GLU A 149 -19.10 4.27 -28.15
C GLU A 149 -19.96 5.42 -27.61
N GLU A 150 -19.68 6.65 -28.06
CA GLU A 150 -20.67 7.72 -28.36
C GLU A 150 -19.93 9.04 -28.65
N ASP A 151 -19.67 9.33 -29.93
CA ASP A 151 -20.12 10.56 -30.64
C ASP A 151 -19.35 10.72 -31.98
N ASP A 152 -20.01 10.44 -33.10
CA ASP A 152 -20.38 11.46 -34.10
C ASP A 152 -20.88 10.82 -35.42
N GLU A 153 -22.15 11.12 -35.74
CA GLU A 153 -22.96 10.92 -36.97
C GLU A 153 -23.80 9.64 -37.17
#